data_AF-A0A3S9ZPW0-F1
#
_entry.id   AF-A0A3S9ZPW0-F1
#
_cell.length_a   1.000
_cell.length_b   1.000
_cell.length_c   1.000
_cell.angle_alpha   90.00
_cell.angle_beta   90.00
_cell.angle_gamma   90.00
#
_symmetry.space_group_name_H-M   'P 1'
#
loop_
_entity.id
_entity.type
_entity.pdbx_description
1 polymer ?
#
loop_
_entity_poly.entity_id
_entity_poly.type
_entity_poly.pdbx_seq_one_letter_code
_entity_poly.pdbx_strand_id
1 'polypeptide(L)'
;MEKVAGDLIKDMHELEDKIKGVEKRVSALVENGFSTQKASGAYDDSMKDFTKGATKTIQGLHGLSDFLKKAKEAYEQLDEQLASSAKS
;
A
#
# COMPACT_ATOMS: atom_id res chain seq x y z
N MET A 1 -13.89 -12.81 -0.08
CA MET A 1 -12.43 -12.59 0.02
C MET A 1 -11.88 -11.96 -1.26
N GLU A 2 -12.15 -12.54 -2.44
CA GLU A 2 -11.68 -12.01 -3.74
C GLU A 2 -11.97 -10.51 -3.93
N LYS A 3 -13.24 -10.10 -3.78
CA LYS A 3 -13.65 -8.71 -3.94
C LYS A 3 -12.87 -7.78 -3.01
N VAL A 4 -12.73 -8.15 -1.74
CA VAL A 4 -12.02 -7.34 -0.74
C VAL A 4 -10.53 -7.25 -1.06
N ALA A 5 -9.89 -8.35 -1.50
CA ALA A 5 -8.51 -8.31 -1.94
C ALA A 5 -8.32 -7.39 -3.17
N GLY A 6 -9.26 -7.43 -4.13
CA GLY A 6 -9.28 -6.50 -5.26
C GLY A 6 -9.47 -5.04 -4.84
N ASP A 7 -10.40 -4.77 -3.92
CA ASP A 7 -10.65 -3.43 -3.38
C ASP A 7 -9.38 -2.89 -2.67
N LEU A 8 -8.66 -3.72 -1.90
CA LEU A 8 -7.40 -3.32 -1.24
C LEU A 8 -6.29 -2.96 -2.24
N ILE A 9 -6.17 -3.67 -3.36
CA ILE A 9 -5.21 -3.33 -4.42
C ILE A 9 -5.58 -2.02 -5.10
N LYS A 10 -6.88 -1.77 -5.32
CA LYS A 10 -7.34 -0.50 -5.85
C LYS A 10 -7.01 0.65 -4.90
N ASP A 11 -7.33 0.51 -3.62
CA ASP A 11 -7.04 1.51 -2.59
C ASP A 11 -5.53 1.78 -2.48
N MET A 12 -4.70 0.74 -2.62
CA MET A 12 -3.25 0.85 -2.67
C MET A 12 -2.77 1.76 -3.81
N HIS A 13 -3.27 1.55 -5.04
CA HIS A 13 -2.90 2.40 -6.18
C HIS A 13 -3.37 3.85 -6.01
N GLU A 14 -4.59 4.06 -5.52
CA GLU A 14 -5.08 5.41 -5.23
C GLU A 14 -4.23 6.13 -4.17
N LEU A 15 -3.74 5.40 -3.17
CA LEU A 15 -2.85 5.95 -2.15
C LEU A 15 -1.47 6.29 -2.73
N GLU A 16 -0.91 5.42 -3.56
CA GLU A 16 0.37 5.63 -4.25
C GLU A 16 0.35 6.91 -5.09
N ASP A 17 -0.71 7.12 -5.87
CA ASP A 17 -0.89 8.33 -6.67
C ASP A 17 -0.98 9.59 -5.81
N LYS A 18 -1.70 9.52 -4.68
CA LYS A 18 -1.82 10.63 -3.73
C LYS A 18 -0.47 10.97 -3.09
N ILE A 19 0.32 9.96 -2.69
CA ILE A 19 1.66 10.15 -2.10
C ILE A 19 2.58 10.84 -3.10
N LYS A 20 2.65 10.34 -4.34
CA LYS A 20 3.43 10.96 -5.43
C LYS A 20 3.01 12.42 -5.66
N GLY A 21 1.71 12.69 -5.60
CA GLY A 21 1.18 14.05 -5.72
C GLY A 21 1.55 14.97 -4.54
N VAL A 22 1.65 14.45 -3.32
CA VAL A 22 2.16 15.19 -2.17
C VAL A 22 3.64 15.51 -2.37
N GLU A 23 4.49 14.51 -2.64
CA GLU A 23 5.93 14.69 -2.86
C GLU A 23 6.20 15.78 -3.90
N LYS A 24 5.54 15.72 -5.07
CA LYS A 24 5.71 16.71 -6.13
C LYS A 24 5.37 18.13 -5.68
N ARG A 25 4.24 18.31 -4.98
CA ARG A 25 3.80 19.64 -4.53
C ARG A 25 4.75 20.23 -3.52
N VAL A 26 5.23 19.42 -2.58
CA VAL A 26 6.09 19.97 -1.54
C VAL A 26 7.51 20.21 -2.05
N SER A 27 8.04 19.35 -2.94
CA SER A 27 9.30 19.62 -3.64
C SER A 27 9.26 20.93 -4.42
N ALA A 28 8.16 21.21 -5.12
CA ALA A 28 7.98 22.47 -5.84
C ALA A 28 7.99 23.70 -4.91
N LEU A 29 7.51 23.60 -3.67
CA LEU A 29 7.56 24.71 -2.71
C LEU A 29 9.01 25.02 -2.29
N VAL A 30 9.82 23.98 -2.08
CA VAL A 30 11.23 24.14 -1.71
C VAL A 30 12.05 24.70 -2.86
N GLU A 31 11.83 24.20 -4.08
CA GLU A 31 12.49 24.70 -5.30
C GLU A 31 12.15 26.18 -5.58
N ASN A 32 10.92 26.62 -5.29
CA ASN A 32 10.48 28.00 -5.53
C ASN A 32 10.87 29.00 -4.42
N GLY A 33 11.83 28.64 -3.56
CA GLY A 33 12.48 29.60 -2.65
C GLY A 33 11.94 29.63 -1.22
N PHE A 34 11.19 28.60 -0.79
CA PHE A 34 10.74 28.49 0.61
C PHE A 34 11.89 28.21 1.60
N SER A 35 13.11 27.92 1.15
CA SER A 35 14.19 27.48 2.05
C SER A 35 15.21 28.56 2.39
N THR A 36 15.28 28.93 3.66
CA THR A 36 16.58 29.14 4.32
C THR A 36 17.24 27.76 4.54
N GLN A 37 18.58 27.66 4.57
CA GLN A 37 19.31 26.37 4.68
C GLN A 37 18.84 25.46 5.85
N LYS A 38 18.33 26.06 6.93
CA LYS A 38 17.86 25.32 8.10
C LYS A 38 16.44 24.76 7.91
N ALA A 39 15.60 25.46 7.16
CA ALA A 39 14.25 25.03 6.82
C ALA A 39 14.25 23.90 5.78
N SER A 40 15.20 23.91 4.83
CA SER A 40 15.37 22.80 3.86
C SER A 40 15.79 21.49 4.51
N GLY A 41 16.72 21.51 5.50
CA GLY A 41 17.17 20.28 6.16
C GLY A 41 16.08 19.56 6.95
N ALA A 42 15.36 20.29 7.81
CA ALA A 42 14.24 19.72 8.56
C ALA A 42 13.09 19.24 7.65
N TYR A 43 12.91 19.92 6.51
CA TYR A 43 11.98 19.52 5.49
C TYR A 43 12.38 18.19 4.82
N ASP A 44 13.62 18.07 4.36
CA ASP A 44 14.12 16.88 3.67
C ASP A 44 13.99 15.63 4.57
N ASP A 45 14.29 15.78 5.85
CA ASP A 45 14.13 14.70 6.84
C ASP A 45 12.65 14.34 7.03
N SER A 46 11.77 15.33 7.15
CA SER A 46 10.32 15.11 7.26
C SER A 46 9.75 14.41 6.03
N MET A 47 10.24 14.77 4.83
CA MET A 47 9.80 14.14 3.58
C MET A 47 10.30 12.70 3.47
N LYS A 48 11.55 12.41 3.85
CA LYS A 48 12.06 11.04 3.90
C LYS A 48 11.25 10.16 4.85
N ASP A 49 10.93 10.66 6.03
CA ASP A 49 10.12 9.91 7.00
C ASP A 49 8.69 9.69 6.49
N PHE A 50 8.10 10.70 5.83
CA PHE A 50 6.81 10.57 5.17
C PHE A 50 6.83 9.49 4.09
N THR A 51 7.75 9.56 3.11
CA THR A 51 7.87 8.57 2.02
C THR A 51 8.11 7.17 2.56
N LYS A 52 8.91 7.02 3.61
CA LYS A 52 9.14 5.74 4.28
C LYS A 52 7.87 5.18 4.91
N GLY A 53 7.10 6.00 5.63
CA GLY A 53 5.83 5.60 6.23
C GLY A 53 4.79 5.21 5.16
N ALA A 54 4.66 6.05 4.15
CA ALA A 54 3.82 5.85 2.98
C ALA A 54 4.12 4.52 2.25
N THR A 55 5.40 4.24 2.00
CA THR A 55 5.85 2.98 1.37
C THR A 55 5.44 1.77 2.21
N LYS A 56 5.63 1.84 3.54
CA LYS A 56 5.22 0.76 4.45
C LYS A 56 3.71 0.53 4.44
N THR A 57 2.91 1.59 4.37
CA THR A 57 1.45 1.49 4.29
C THR A 57 1.02 0.79 2.99
N ILE A 58 1.58 1.17 1.85
CA ILE A 58 1.32 0.54 0.54
C ILE A 58 1.68 -0.96 0.59
N GLN A 59 2.88 -1.28 1.09
CA GLN A 59 3.32 -2.67 1.24
C GLN A 59 2.40 -3.48 2.16
N GLY A 60 1.90 -2.86 3.23
CA GLY A 60 0.93 -3.49 4.14
C GLY A 60 -0.39 -3.84 3.44
N LEU A 61 -0.93 -2.94 2.62
CA LEU A 61 -2.15 -3.19 1.84
C LEU A 61 -1.96 -4.32 0.83
N HIS A 62 -0.83 -4.34 0.13
CA HIS A 62 -0.47 -5.44 -0.77
C HIS A 62 -0.42 -6.79 -0.03
N GLY A 63 0.28 -6.83 1.11
CA GLY A 63 0.40 -8.04 1.93
C GLY A 63 -0.95 -8.55 2.45
N LEU A 64 -1.87 -7.66 2.83
CA LEU A 64 -3.23 -8.03 3.24
C LEU A 64 -4.05 -8.60 2.07
N SER A 65 -3.96 -7.99 0.88
CA SER A 65 -4.58 -8.54 -0.32
C SER A 65 -4.07 -9.96 -0.62
N ASP A 66 -2.75 -10.15 -0.59
CA ASP A 66 -2.13 -11.45 -0.86
C ASP A 66 -2.53 -12.50 0.17
N PHE A 67 -2.59 -12.12 1.44
CA PHE A 67 -3.09 -12.99 2.50
C PHE A 67 -4.52 -13.45 2.23
N LEU A 68 -5.42 -12.53 1.86
CA LEU A 68 -6.82 -12.87 1.57
C LEU A 68 -6.97 -13.80 0.36
N LYS A 69 -6.13 -13.62 -0.68
CA LYS A 69 -6.11 -14.52 -1.85
C LYS A 69 -5.66 -15.94 -1.46
N LYS A 70 -4.56 -16.06 -0.72
CA LYS A 70 -4.05 -17.35 -0.25
C LYS A 70 -5.02 -18.05 0.70
N ALA A 71 -5.67 -17.29 1.59
CA ALA A 71 -6.69 -17.83 2.48
C ALA A 71 -7.85 -18.43 1.68
N LYS A 72 -8.33 -17.72 0.66
CA LYS A 72 -9.39 -18.22 -0.23
C LYS A 72 -8.98 -19.52 -0.93
N GLU A 73 -7.78 -19.56 -1.53
CA GLU A 73 -7.26 -20.77 -2.20
C GLU A 73 -7.20 -21.97 -1.25
N ALA A 74 -6.75 -21.76 -0.02
CA ALA A 74 -6.70 -22.82 0.99
C ALA A 74 -8.09 -23.33 1.39
N TYR A 75 -9.09 -22.45 1.49
CA TYR A 75 -10.47 -22.84 1.75
C TYR A 75 -11.08 -23.63 0.59
N GLU A 76 -10.87 -23.18 -0.65
CA GLU A 76 -11.36 -23.90 -1.85
C GLU A 76 -10.77 -25.31 -1.95
N GLN A 77 -9.46 -25.45 -1.69
CA GLN A 77 -8.81 -26.77 -1.66
C GLN A 77 -9.34 -27.68 -0.54
N LEU A 78 -9.61 -27.12 0.63
CA LEU A 78 -10.18 -27.88 1.74
C LEU A 78 -11.59 -28.37 1.41
N ASP A 79 -12.42 -27.50 0.83
CA ASP A 79 -13.79 -27.84 0.44
C ASP A 79 -13.82 -28.93 -0.65
N GLU A 80 -12.90 -28.88 -1.62
CA GLU A 80 -12.77 -29.93 -2.64
C GLU A 80 -12.40 -31.29 -2.04
N GLN A 81 -11.48 -31.33 -1.08
CA GLN A 81 -11.10 -32.56 -0.38
C GLN A 81 -12.27 -33.13 0.42
N LEU A 82 -12.97 -32.29 1.17
CA LEU A 82 -14.15 -32.69 1.94
C LEU A 82 -15.27 -33.22 1.03
N ALA A 83 -15.54 -32.55 -0.10
CA ALA A 83 -16.51 -33.00 -1.08
C ALA A 83 -16.12 -34.33 -1.73
N SER A 84 -14.83 -34.56 -1.98
CA SER A 84 -14.33 -35.84 -2.49
C SER A 84 -14.52 -36.97 -1.49
N SER A 85 -14.21 -36.73 -0.21
CA SER A 85 -14.39 -37.73 0.87
C SER A 85 -15.85 -38.01 1.20
N ALA A 86 -16.75 -37.04 1.01
CA ALA A 86 -18.18 -37.23 1.23
C ALA A 86 -18.87 -38.03 0.09
N LYS A 87 -18.23 -38.14 -1.08
CA LYS A 87 -18.74 -38.88 -2.25
C LYS A 87 -18.20 -40.31 -2.37
N SER A 88 -17.16 -40.66 -1.60
CA SER A 88 -16.57 -42.00 -1.51
C SER A 88 -17.20 -42.82 -0.40
#